data_AF-A0A2V9Z5Z3-F1
#
_entry.id   AF-A0A2V9Z5Z3-F1
#
_cell.length_a   1.000
_cell.length_b   1.000
_cell.length_c   1.000
_cell.angle_alpha   90.00
_cell.angle_beta   90.00
_cell.angle_gamma   90.00
#
_symmetry.space_group_name_H-M   'P 1'
#
loop_
_entity.id
_entity.type
_entity.pdbx_description
1 polymer ?
#
loop_
_entity_poly.entity_id
_entity_poly.type
_entity_poly.pdbx_seq_one_letter_code
_entity_poly.pdbx_strand_id
1 'polypeptide(L)'
;MFNSLAEIERIRIPRQKDNDHTHEMAAKRRNFIREKTGVELTHTAQYSLDPAALPGNIENFIGIAQVPVGVAGPLRINGEYARGDFYIPLATTEGTLVASYNRGMRLLTECGGVKTTVVEDSMQRAP
;
A
#
# COMPACT_ATOMS: atom_id res chain seq x y z
N MET A 1 8.22 50.14 -24.23
CA MET A 1 7.03 49.67 -23.48
C MET A 1 7.03 48.15 -23.56
N PHE A 2 7.89 47.50 -22.77
CA PHE A 2 8.01 46.04 -22.73
C PHE A 2 7.15 45.53 -21.57
N ASN A 3 6.14 44.73 -21.90
CA ASN A 3 5.22 44.11 -20.94
C ASN A 3 6.02 43.30 -19.91
N SER A 4 5.75 43.57 -18.64
CA SER A 4 6.20 42.75 -17.52
C SER A 4 5.63 41.34 -17.67
N LEU A 5 6.51 40.34 -17.71
CA LEU A 5 6.14 38.96 -17.46
C LEU A 5 5.53 38.91 -16.05
N ALA A 6 4.21 38.83 -15.96
CA ALA A 6 3.55 38.50 -14.71
C ALA A 6 4.13 37.17 -14.25
N GLU A 7 4.80 37.15 -13.10
CA GLU A 7 5.18 35.91 -12.43
C GLU A 7 3.94 35.03 -12.36
N ILE A 8 3.98 33.86 -13.01
CA ILE A 8 2.99 32.82 -12.77
C ILE A 8 3.18 32.44 -11.31
N GLU A 9 2.34 32.98 -10.44
CA GLU A 9 2.36 32.69 -9.01
C GLU A 9 2.25 31.17 -8.85
N ARG A 10 3.36 30.52 -8.49
CA ARG A 10 3.41 29.06 -8.38
C ARG A 10 2.60 28.66 -7.15
N ILE A 11 1.37 28.24 -7.39
CA ILE A 11 0.50 27.69 -6.35
C ILE A 11 1.14 26.39 -5.83
N ARG A 12 1.54 26.39 -4.57
CA ARG A 12 2.21 25.26 -3.92
C ARG A 12 1.20 24.38 -3.20
N ILE A 13 1.48 23.08 -3.15
CA ILE A 13 0.72 22.12 -2.33
C ILE A 13 0.92 22.51 -0.84
N PRO A 14 -0.14 22.55 -0.03
CA PRO A 14 -0.04 22.81 1.40
C PRO A 14 0.94 21.84 2.09
N ARG A 15 1.89 22.40 2.84
CA ARG A 15 2.91 21.66 3.57
C ARG A 15 3.21 22.34 4.89
N GLN A 16 3.46 21.55 5.93
CA GLN A 16 3.92 22.02 7.23
C GLN A 16 5.36 21.53 7.49
N LYS A 17 6.23 22.43 7.96
CA LYS A 17 7.66 22.13 8.10
C LYS A 17 7.94 21.18 9.28
N ASP A 18 7.25 21.38 10.38
CA ASP A 18 7.54 20.69 11.64
C ASP A 18 6.85 19.33 11.75
N ASN A 19 5.61 19.22 11.28
CA ASN A 19 4.86 17.96 11.22
C ASN A 19 3.87 17.98 10.06
N ASP A 20 4.14 17.18 9.03
CA ASP A 20 3.34 17.12 7.79
C ASP A 20 2.47 15.85 7.68
N HIS A 21 2.55 15.00 8.70
CA HIS A 21 2.00 13.66 8.77
C HIS A 21 0.86 13.60 9.80
N THR A 22 -0.14 14.47 9.62
CA THR A 22 -1.33 14.53 10.48
C THR A 22 -2.62 14.40 9.67
N HIS A 23 -3.73 14.08 10.36
CA HIS A 23 -5.05 14.03 9.74
C HIS A 23 -5.46 15.41 9.18
N GLU A 24 -5.12 16.50 9.87
CA GLU A 24 -5.41 17.87 9.45
C GLU A 24 -4.64 18.23 8.18
N MET A 25 -3.36 17.86 8.09
CA MET A 25 -2.55 18.12 6.89
C MET A 25 -3.05 17.30 5.70
N ALA A 26 -3.46 16.06 5.92
CA ALA A 26 -4.12 15.26 4.89
C ALA A 26 -5.42 15.91 4.41
N ALA A 27 -6.26 16.41 5.33
CA ALA A 27 -7.51 17.11 5.00
C ALA A 27 -7.26 18.42 4.24
N LYS A 28 -6.27 19.23 4.65
CA LYS A 28 -5.88 20.47 3.95
C LYS A 28 -5.46 20.19 2.51
N ARG A 29 -4.66 19.14 2.28
CA ARG A 29 -4.26 18.74 0.92
C ARG A 29 -5.44 18.22 0.10
N ARG A 30 -6.36 17.45 0.70
CA ARG A 30 -7.61 17.05 0.01
C ARG A 30 -8.47 18.24 -0.38
N ASN A 31 -8.63 19.23 0.50
CA ASN A 31 -9.37 20.46 0.19
C ASN A 31 -8.70 21.25 -0.94
N PHE A 32 -7.37 21.37 -0.91
CA PHE A 32 -6.60 21.96 -2.00
C PHE A 32 -6.84 21.27 -3.34
N ILE A 33 -6.83 19.93 -3.38
CA ILE A 33 -7.15 19.19 -4.60
C ILE A 33 -8.60 19.46 -5.04
N ARG A 34 -9.57 19.43 -4.11
CA ARG A 34 -10.97 19.73 -4.41
C ARG A 34 -11.15 21.12 -5.01
N GLU A 35 -10.46 22.13 -4.50
CA GLU A 35 -10.50 23.50 -5.04
C GLU A 35 -9.94 23.58 -6.47
N LYS A 36 -8.94 22.75 -6.80
CA LYS A 36 -8.32 22.75 -8.13
C LYS A 36 -9.05 21.91 -9.15
N THR A 37 -9.71 20.84 -8.74
CA THR A 37 -10.29 19.84 -9.65
C THR A 37 -11.82 19.79 -9.61
N GLY A 38 -12.45 20.33 -8.57
CA GLY A 38 -13.87 20.16 -8.29
C GLY A 38 -14.24 18.76 -7.81
N VAL A 39 -13.28 17.85 -7.60
CA VAL A 39 -13.53 16.44 -7.26
C VAL A 39 -13.39 16.17 -5.76
N GLU A 40 -14.33 15.41 -5.23
CA GLU A 40 -14.37 14.91 -3.86
C GLU A 40 -13.67 13.54 -3.77
N LEU A 41 -12.75 13.35 -2.83
CA LEU A 41 -11.98 12.10 -2.68
C LEU A 41 -12.63 11.15 -1.68
N THR A 42 -13.89 10.76 -1.92
CA THR A 42 -14.73 10.08 -0.92
C THR A 42 -14.10 8.81 -0.36
N HIS A 43 -13.63 7.89 -1.22
CA HIS A 43 -13.13 6.58 -0.79
C HIS A 43 -11.67 6.60 -0.33
N THR A 44 -10.81 7.33 -1.05
CA THR A 44 -9.38 7.37 -0.71
C THR A 44 -9.10 8.19 0.54
N ALA A 45 -10.00 9.13 0.90
CA ALA A 45 -9.95 9.86 2.17
C ALA A 45 -10.30 9.02 3.40
N GLN A 46 -10.91 7.85 3.20
CA GLN A 46 -11.30 6.94 4.28
C GLN A 46 -10.19 5.92 4.50
N TYR A 47 -9.53 6.03 5.65
CA TYR A 47 -8.46 5.16 6.08
C TYR A 47 -8.47 5.02 7.60
N SER A 48 -8.01 3.87 8.10
CA SER A 48 -7.92 3.57 9.53
C SER A 48 -6.51 3.72 10.12
N LEU A 49 -5.51 3.99 9.27
CA LEU A 49 -4.12 4.17 9.73
C LEU A 49 -3.90 5.59 10.27
N ASP A 50 -3.04 5.71 11.29
CA ASP A 50 -2.57 7.00 11.80
C ASP A 50 -1.53 7.59 10.85
N PRO A 51 -1.76 8.79 10.27
CA PRO A 51 -0.78 9.46 9.43
C PRO A 51 0.60 9.61 10.08
N ALA A 52 0.70 9.65 11.41
CA ALA A 52 1.97 9.73 12.13
C ALA A 52 2.90 8.53 11.89
N ALA A 53 2.38 7.40 11.38
CA ALA A 53 3.15 6.22 11.00
C ALA A 53 3.74 6.28 9.58
N LEU A 54 3.41 7.32 8.79
CA LEU A 54 3.85 7.47 7.40
C LEU A 54 5.16 8.24 7.13
N PRO A 55 5.88 8.84 8.11
CA PRO A 55 7.20 9.41 7.85
C PRO A 55 8.15 8.38 7.21
N GLY A 56 8.69 8.71 6.04
CA GLY A 56 9.57 7.82 5.25
C GLY A 56 8.84 6.89 4.27
N ASN A 57 7.50 6.81 4.33
CA ASN A 57 6.70 6.03 3.39
C ASN A 57 6.13 6.87 2.25
N ILE A 58 5.72 8.11 2.53
CA ILE A 58 5.07 8.99 1.55
C ILE A 58 5.17 10.47 1.95
N GLU A 59 5.29 11.36 0.96
CA GLU A 59 5.11 12.80 1.11
C GLU A 59 3.71 13.24 0.63
N ASN A 60 3.24 14.41 1.08
CA ASN A 60 1.98 14.97 0.57
C ASN A 60 0.76 14.04 0.75
N PHE A 61 0.71 13.24 1.82
CA PHE A 61 -0.34 12.27 2.08
C PHE A 61 -1.76 12.88 2.01
N ILE A 62 -2.60 12.31 1.15
CA ILE A 62 -4.02 12.70 1.00
C ILE A 62 -4.99 11.57 1.36
N GLY A 63 -4.51 10.34 1.50
CA GLY A 63 -5.34 9.16 1.65
C GLY A 63 -4.65 7.89 1.15
N ILE A 64 -5.41 6.80 1.06
CA ILE A 64 -4.90 5.47 0.66
C ILE A 64 -5.57 4.97 -0.60
N ALA A 65 -4.87 4.11 -1.35
CA ALA A 65 -5.50 3.19 -2.27
C ALA A 65 -5.92 1.93 -1.51
N GLN A 66 -7.19 1.56 -1.58
CA GLN A 66 -7.71 0.35 -0.94
C GLN A 66 -7.54 -0.83 -1.91
N VAL A 67 -6.84 -1.87 -1.46
CA VAL A 67 -6.65 -3.12 -2.23
C VAL A 67 -7.45 -4.23 -1.54
N PRO A 68 -8.32 -4.96 -2.27
CA PRO A 68 -9.02 -6.11 -1.70
C PRO A 68 -8.03 -7.16 -1.19
N VAL A 69 -8.32 -7.72 -0.01
CA VAL A 69 -7.52 -8.79 0.60
C VAL A 69 -8.38 -10.04 0.74
N GLY A 70 -7.95 -11.13 0.11
CA GLY A 70 -8.53 -12.46 0.28
C GLY A 70 -7.62 -13.36 1.13
N VAL A 71 -8.14 -14.53 1.51
CA VAL A 71 -7.39 -15.56 2.24
C VAL A 71 -7.41 -16.85 1.45
N ALA A 72 -6.26 -17.51 1.32
CA ALA A 72 -6.11 -18.82 0.66
C ALA A 72 -5.47 -19.84 1.63
N GLY A 73 -5.95 -21.08 1.65
CA GLY A 73 -5.36 -22.15 2.45
C GLY A 73 -6.31 -23.26 2.94
N PRO A 74 -5.82 -24.14 3.83
CA PRO A 74 -4.46 -24.13 4.39
C PRO A 74 -3.40 -24.59 3.39
N LEU A 75 -2.18 -24.06 3.52
CA LEU A 75 -0.96 -24.60 2.95
C LEU A 75 -0.13 -25.24 4.07
N ARG A 76 0.03 -26.57 4.04
CA ARG A 76 0.93 -27.30 4.93
C ARG A 76 2.37 -27.06 4.49
N ILE A 77 3.17 -26.43 5.35
CA ILE A 77 4.59 -26.22 5.15
C ILE A 77 5.38 -27.13 6.10
N ASN A 78 6.38 -27.82 5.55
CA ASN A 78 7.33 -28.68 6.24
C ASN A 78 8.75 -28.11 6.06
N GLY A 79 8.97 -26.89 6.57
CA GLY A 79 10.20 -26.15 6.39
C GLY A 79 11.09 -26.07 7.63
N GLU A 80 12.22 -25.41 7.49
CA GLU A 80 13.15 -25.11 8.59
C GLU A 80 12.59 -24.03 9.52
N TYR A 81 12.00 -22.98 8.94
CA TYR A 81 11.49 -21.81 9.67
C TYR A 81 9.97 -21.78 9.85
N ALA A 82 9.24 -22.60 9.10
CA ALA A 82 7.78 -22.68 9.15
C ALA A 82 7.34 -24.15 9.12
N ARG A 83 6.57 -24.57 10.12
CA ARG A 83 6.01 -25.93 10.21
C ARG A 83 4.55 -25.85 10.65
N GLY A 84 3.65 -26.36 9.82
CA GLY A 84 2.22 -26.37 10.10
C GLY A 84 1.36 -25.91 8.95
N ASP A 85 0.09 -25.67 9.23
CA ASP A 85 -0.91 -25.20 8.28
C ASP A 85 -1.03 -23.67 8.32
N PHE A 86 -0.85 -23.03 7.18
CA PHE A 86 -0.89 -21.57 7.05
C PHE A 86 -2.04 -21.12 6.18
N TYR A 87 -2.72 -20.05 6.60
CA TYR A 87 -3.69 -19.32 5.80
C TYR A 87 -3.05 -18.02 5.34
N ILE A 88 -2.94 -17.86 4.02
CA ILE A 88 -2.13 -16.82 3.40
C ILE A 88 -3.04 -15.65 2.98
N PRO A 89 -2.84 -14.44 3.52
CA PRO A 89 -3.51 -13.25 3.02
C PRO A 89 -2.91 -12.83 1.67
N LEU A 90 -3.77 -12.52 0.69
CA LEU A 90 -3.40 -12.09 -0.65
C LEU A 90 -4.11 -10.79 -1.00
N ALA A 91 -3.35 -9.71 -1.17
CA ALA A 91 -3.87 -8.42 -1.63
C ALA A 91 -3.83 -8.36 -3.16
N THR A 92 -4.98 -8.32 -3.84
CA THR A 92 -5.04 -8.29 -5.30
C THR A 92 -6.35 -7.71 -5.83
N THR A 93 -6.31 -7.16 -7.04
CA THR A 93 -7.50 -6.82 -7.84
C THR A 93 -7.77 -7.84 -8.97
N GLU A 94 -6.87 -8.82 -9.17
CA GLU A 94 -6.99 -9.83 -10.21
C GLU A 94 -8.05 -10.87 -9.84
N GLY A 95 -9.04 -11.04 -10.71
CA GLY A 95 -10.09 -12.04 -10.55
C GLY A 95 -9.51 -13.46 -10.55
N THR A 96 -10.12 -14.34 -9.76
CA THR A 96 -9.78 -15.78 -9.69
C THR A 96 -8.42 -16.13 -9.09
N LEU A 97 -7.49 -15.16 -8.92
CA LEU A 97 -6.15 -15.39 -8.36
C LEU A 97 -6.23 -16.10 -7.00
N VAL A 98 -6.92 -15.50 -6.03
CA VAL A 98 -7.05 -16.05 -4.67
C VAL A 98 -7.66 -17.46 -4.70
N ALA A 99 -8.71 -17.66 -5.52
CA ALA A 99 -9.36 -18.96 -5.66
C ALA A 99 -8.43 -20.01 -6.27
N SER A 100 -7.60 -19.62 -7.24
CA SER A 100 -6.61 -20.49 -7.88
C SER A 100 -5.54 -20.94 -6.89
N TYR A 101 -4.93 -19.99 -6.16
CA TYR A 101 -3.98 -20.30 -5.09
C TYR A 101 -4.60 -21.18 -4.02
N ASN A 102 -5.83 -20.90 -3.59
CA ASN A 102 -6.53 -21.71 -2.60
C ASN A 102 -6.69 -23.18 -3.03
N ARG A 103 -7.05 -23.44 -4.30
CA ARG A 103 -7.13 -24.82 -4.83
C ARG A 103 -5.78 -25.52 -4.83
N GLY A 104 -4.72 -24.84 -5.30
CA GLY A 104 -3.37 -25.40 -5.30
C GLY A 104 -2.86 -25.70 -3.90
N MET A 105 -3.06 -24.78 -2.95
CA MET A 105 -2.67 -24.96 -1.55
C MET A 105 -3.38 -26.14 -0.90
N ARG A 106 -4.69 -26.28 -1.10
CA ARG A 106 -5.45 -27.44 -0.61
C ARG A 106 -4.93 -28.74 -1.17
N LEU A 107 -4.72 -28.82 -2.49
CA LEU A 107 -4.16 -30.00 -3.13
C LEU A 107 -2.79 -30.36 -2.55
N LEU A 108 -1.89 -29.39 -2.41
CA LEU A 108 -0.56 -29.63 -1.83
C LEU A 108 -0.64 -30.12 -0.39
N THR A 109 -1.53 -29.53 0.42
CA THR A 109 -1.77 -29.95 1.80
C THR A 109 -2.29 -31.38 1.88
N GLU A 110 -3.25 -31.74 1.04
CA GLU A 110 -3.79 -33.11 0.94
C GLU A 110 -2.72 -34.12 0.49
N CYS A 111 -1.74 -33.68 -0.30
CA CYS A 111 -0.58 -34.49 -0.68
C CYS A 111 0.54 -34.56 0.38
N GLY A 112 0.33 -34.07 1.59
CA GLY A 112 1.30 -34.12 2.70
C GLY A 112 2.11 -32.84 2.92
N GLY A 113 1.84 -31.79 2.14
CA GLY A 113 2.45 -30.47 2.26
C GLY A 113 3.75 -30.29 1.50
N VAL A 114 4.31 -29.08 1.60
CA VAL A 114 5.48 -28.65 0.84
C VAL A 114 6.71 -28.63 1.73
N LYS A 115 7.78 -29.32 1.31
CA LYS A 115 9.11 -29.21 1.94
C LYS A 115 9.85 -28.00 1.36
N THR A 116 10.30 -27.09 2.21
CA THR A 116 10.98 -25.85 1.79
C THR A 116 12.19 -25.55 2.67
N THR A 117 13.20 -24.87 2.12
CA THR A 117 14.41 -24.39 2.82
C THR A 117 14.85 -23.06 2.20
N VAL A 118 15.60 -22.25 2.95
CA VAL A 118 16.22 -21.02 2.45
C VAL A 118 17.66 -21.35 2.07
N VAL A 119 17.99 -21.26 0.78
CA VAL A 119 19.32 -21.63 0.28
C VAL A 119 20.34 -20.50 0.50
N GLU A 120 19.92 -19.25 0.31
CA GLU A 120 20.74 -18.06 0.49
C GLU A 120 19.83 -16.89 0.92
N ASP A 121 20.35 -16.01 1.76
CA ASP A 121 19.72 -14.75 2.15
C ASP A 121 20.75 -13.62 2.08
N SER A 122 20.66 -12.80 1.03
CA SER A 122 21.57 -11.68 0.82
C SER A 122 20.84 -10.49 0.19
N MET A 123 21.16 -9.28 0.66
CA MET A 123 20.69 -8.02 0.09
C MET A 123 21.86 -7.33 -0.62
N GLN A 124 21.80 -7.26 -1.94
CA GLN A 124 22.81 -6.57 -2.73
C GLN A 124 22.46 -5.09 -2.88
N ARG A 125 23.46 -4.22 -2.74
CA ARG A 125 23.35 -2.80 -3.07
C ARG A 125 24.58 -2.41 -3.89
N ALA A 126 24.37 -2.15 -5.17
CA ALA A 126 25.37 -1.50 -6.01
C ALA A 126 25.20 0.02 -5.88
N PRO A 127 26.26 0.77 -5.54
CA PRO A 127 26.22 2.23 -5.46
C PRO A 127 25.99 2.89 -6.83
#